data_AF-A0A6J4VIJ5-F1
#
_entry.id   AF-A0A6J4VIJ5-F1
#
_cell.length_a   1.000
_cell.length_b   1.000
_cell.length_c   1.000
_cell.angle_alpha   90.00
_cell.angle_beta   90.00
_cell.angle_gamma   90.00
#
_symmetry.space_group_name_H-M   'P 1'
#
loop_
_entity.id
_entity.type
_entity.pdbx_description
1 polymer ?
#
loop_
_entity_poly.entity_id
_entity_poly.type
_entity_poly.pdbx_seq_one_letter_code
_entity_poly.pdbx_strand_id
1 'polypeptide(L)'
;GGGRYLAEETSLAHRPGLDMVTLQDRLHRRLAFGGVCVTETHDLEHVRFPMNLTLPDLTQRVVGFGGAAAMVHPASGYLVASVLRRAPELAEAVSRALGEPNASPERAACAAWRALWPKERVRARQLYLFGLEALLTLDSARTQDFFSAFFRLSPYAWQGYLSGTSGTASIVRTMTATFQRAPRGVKASLIRAALSTQGVHLLRTLR
;
A
#
# COMPACT_ATOMS: atom_id res chain seq x y z
N GLY A 1 0.32 -19.68 -17.52
CA GLY A 1 1.11 -20.09 -18.70
C GLY A 1 0.75 -21.52 -19.08
N GLY A 2 0.85 -21.88 -20.36
CA GLY A 2 0.41 -23.20 -20.86
C GLY A 2 -1.10 -23.38 -20.79
N GLY A 3 -1.89 -22.37 -21.20
CA GLY A 3 -3.36 -22.40 -21.14
C GLY A 3 -3.97 -22.22 -19.75
N ARG A 4 -3.15 -22.18 -18.69
CA ARG A 4 -3.59 -21.91 -17.31
C ARG A 4 -3.47 -20.43 -16.95
N TYR A 5 -4.45 -19.93 -16.21
CA TYR A 5 -4.57 -18.53 -15.80
C TYR A 5 -4.82 -18.43 -14.29
N LEU A 6 -4.28 -17.37 -13.68
CA LEU A 6 -4.68 -16.94 -12.35
C LEU A 6 -5.68 -15.80 -12.52
N ALA A 7 -6.86 -15.93 -11.94
CA ALA A 7 -7.89 -14.89 -11.93
C ALA A 7 -8.34 -14.67 -10.48
N GLU A 8 -8.42 -13.41 -10.09
CA GLU A 8 -8.80 -13.00 -8.72
C GLU A 8 -9.81 -11.85 -8.76
N GLU A 9 -10.72 -11.83 -7.79
CA GLU A 9 -11.48 -10.64 -7.43
C GLU A 9 -11.08 -10.23 -6.03
N THR A 10 -10.65 -8.98 -5.88
CA THR A 10 -10.08 -8.48 -4.64
C THR A 10 -10.86 -7.27 -4.14
N SER A 11 -11.35 -7.32 -2.90
CA SER A 11 -11.76 -6.12 -2.17
C SER A 11 -10.54 -5.51 -1.49
N LEU A 12 -9.92 -4.53 -2.16
CA LEU A 12 -8.58 -4.07 -1.77
C LEU A 12 -8.56 -3.31 -0.43
N ALA A 13 -9.47 -2.35 -0.26
CA ALA A 13 -9.44 -1.45 0.90
C ALA A 13 -10.84 -1.10 1.47
N HIS A 14 -11.90 -1.75 0.99
CA HIS A 14 -13.26 -1.53 1.51
C HIS A 14 -13.35 -1.90 2.99
N ARG A 15 -14.22 -1.20 3.73
CA ARG A 15 -14.43 -1.42 5.17
C ARG A 15 -15.94 -1.48 5.48
N PRO A 16 -16.43 -2.60 6.04
CA PRO A 16 -15.74 -3.88 6.23
C PRO A 16 -15.30 -4.52 4.89
N GLY A 17 -14.40 -5.50 4.92
CA GLY A 17 -14.06 -6.26 3.71
C GLY A 17 -15.30 -6.99 3.16
N LEU A 18 -15.32 -7.24 1.85
CA LEU A 18 -16.36 -8.08 1.26
C LEU A 18 -16.11 -9.54 1.64
N ASP A 19 -17.18 -10.30 1.83
CA ASP A 19 -17.08 -11.74 2.07
C ASP A 19 -16.62 -12.49 0.81
N MET A 20 -16.07 -13.69 1.02
CA MET A 20 -15.47 -14.48 -0.06
C MET A 20 -16.50 -14.95 -1.09
N VAL A 21 -17.76 -15.19 -0.69
CA VAL A 21 -18.83 -15.61 -1.60
C VAL A 21 -19.15 -14.47 -2.56
N THR A 22 -19.29 -13.24 -2.04
CA THR A 22 -19.49 -12.05 -2.86
C THR A 22 -18.33 -11.83 -3.85
N LEU A 23 -17.08 -12.04 -3.42
CA LEU A 23 -15.91 -11.91 -4.30
C LEU A 23 -15.90 -12.99 -5.39
N GLN A 24 -16.18 -14.24 -5.04
CA GLN A 24 -16.25 -15.35 -5.99
C GLN A 24 -17.37 -15.13 -7.03
N ASP A 25 -18.55 -14.71 -6.59
CA ASP A 25 -19.67 -14.38 -7.48
C ASP A 25 -19.31 -13.26 -8.45
N ARG A 26 -18.64 -12.21 -7.97
CA ARG A 26 -18.18 -11.11 -8.82
C ARG A 26 -17.13 -11.56 -9.83
N LEU A 27 -16.18 -12.39 -9.41
CA LEU A 27 -15.17 -12.96 -10.30
C LEU A 27 -15.84 -13.72 -11.45
N HIS A 28 -16.75 -14.65 -11.13
CA HIS A 28 -17.46 -15.44 -12.14
C HIS A 28 -18.29 -14.58 -13.08
N ARG A 29 -19.00 -13.56 -12.57
CA ARG A 29 -19.76 -12.62 -13.42
C ARG A 29 -18.85 -11.84 -14.36
N ARG A 30 -17.67 -11.39 -13.91
CA ARG A 30 -16.71 -10.67 -14.77
C ARG A 30 -16.10 -11.58 -15.83
N LEU A 31 -15.73 -12.80 -15.46
CA LEU A 31 -15.22 -13.79 -16.41
C LEU A 31 -16.27 -14.10 -17.48
N ALA A 32 -17.52 -14.37 -17.09
CA ALA A 32 -18.62 -14.62 -18.01
C ALA A 32 -18.90 -13.40 -18.91
N PHE A 33 -18.91 -12.18 -18.36
CA PHE A 33 -19.06 -10.96 -19.14
C PHE A 33 -17.94 -10.78 -20.18
N GLY A 34 -16.71 -11.17 -19.83
CA GLY A 34 -15.56 -11.17 -20.74
C GLY A 34 -15.52 -12.34 -21.74
N GLY A 35 -16.54 -13.22 -21.75
CA GLY A 35 -16.56 -14.41 -22.59
C GLY A 35 -15.58 -15.50 -22.17
N VAL A 36 -15.04 -15.42 -20.95
CA VAL A 36 -14.11 -16.41 -20.39
C VAL A 36 -14.90 -17.52 -19.73
N CYS A 37 -14.92 -18.70 -20.36
CA CYS A 37 -15.49 -19.91 -19.78
C CYS A 37 -14.42 -20.64 -18.96
N VAL A 38 -14.66 -20.80 -17.65
CA VAL A 38 -13.80 -21.60 -16.77
C VAL A 38 -14.10 -23.08 -17.01
N THR A 39 -13.16 -23.81 -17.60
CA THR A 39 -13.32 -25.25 -17.89
C THR A 39 -12.92 -26.12 -16.70
N GLU A 40 -11.94 -25.66 -15.92
CA GLU A 40 -11.39 -26.38 -14.78
C GLU A 40 -10.83 -25.37 -13.76
N THR A 41 -10.97 -25.66 -12.48
CA THR A 41 -10.31 -24.93 -11.39
C THR A 41 -9.30 -25.87 -10.74
N HIS A 42 -8.01 -25.61 -10.94
CA HIS A 42 -6.94 -26.43 -10.38
C HIS A 42 -6.72 -26.14 -8.89
N ASP A 43 -6.66 -24.85 -8.54
CA ASP A 43 -6.34 -24.36 -7.20
C ASP A 43 -7.24 -23.19 -6.83
N LEU A 44 -7.53 -23.06 -5.53
CA LEU A 44 -8.29 -21.96 -4.96
C LEU A 44 -7.54 -21.42 -3.74
N GLU A 45 -7.25 -20.13 -3.76
CA GLU A 45 -6.53 -19.45 -2.68
C GLU A 45 -7.37 -18.32 -2.09
N HIS A 46 -7.36 -18.22 -0.76
CA HIS A 46 -7.94 -17.11 -0.03
C HIS A 46 -6.82 -16.24 0.53
N VAL A 47 -6.71 -15.01 0.03
CA VAL A 47 -5.60 -14.12 0.36
C VAL A 47 -6.09 -12.87 1.08
N ARG A 48 -5.36 -12.48 2.12
CA ARG A 48 -5.58 -11.23 2.86
C ARG A 48 -4.31 -10.41 2.91
N PHE A 49 -4.37 -9.20 2.34
CA PHE A 49 -3.27 -8.23 2.37
C PHE A 49 -3.57 -7.14 3.41
N PRO A 50 -2.85 -7.08 4.54
CA PRO A 50 -3.17 -6.13 5.59
C PRO A 50 -2.54 -4.75 5.29
N MET A 51 -3.16 -3.99 4.37
CA MET A 51 -2.64 -2.74 3.80
C MET A 51 -2.59 -1.56 4.78
N ASN A 52 -3.44 -1.60 5.82
CA ASN A 52 -3.68 -0.51 6.75
C ASN A 52 -3.28 -0.84 8.19
N LEU A 53 -2.37 -1.80 8.40
CA LEU A 53 -1.87 -2.10 9.75
C LEU A 53 -1.29 -0.85 10.42
N THR A 54 -1.46 -0.74 11.73
CA THR A 54 -0.67 0.21 12.51
C THR A 54 0.80 -0.16 12.39
N LEU A 55 1.69 0.84 12.44
CA LEU A 55 3.11 0.52 12.56
C LEU A 55 3.34 -0.28 13.85
N PRO A 56 4.21 -1.30 13.83
CA PRO A 56 4.64 -1.97 15.04
C PRO A 56 5.25 -0.97 16.03
N ASP A 57 5.22 -1.29 17.32
CA ASP A 57 6.05 -0.59 18.30
C ASP A 57 7.52 -0.79 17.90
N LEU A 58 8.17 0.31 17.46
CA LEU A 58 9.55 0.30 16.98
C LEU A 58 10.58 0.18 18.12
N THR A 59 10.13 0.14 19.36
CA THR A 59 10.96 -0.06 20.56
C THR A 59 10.91 -1.50 21.07
N GLN A 60 10.01 -2.33 20.55
CA GLN A 60 9.86 -3.72 20.98
C GLN A 60 11.04 -4.60 20.53
N ARG A 61 11.29 -5.67 21.29
CA ARG A 61 12.42 -6.60 21.03
C ARG A 61 12.20 -7.57 19.88
N VAL A 62 10.95 -7.94 19.59
CA VAL A 62 10.63 -8.86 18.50
C VAL A 62 10.54 -8.08 17.20
N VAL A 63 11.41 -8.39 16.25
CA VAL A 63 11.43 -7.72 14.94
C VAL A 63 10.60 -8.50 13.95
N GLY A 64 9.52 -7.90 13.47
CA GLY A 64 8.76 -8.44 12.33
C GLY A 64 9.46 -8.16 11.01
N PHE A 65 9.07 -8.89 9.95
CA PHE A 65 9.50 -8.60 8.59
C PHE A 65 8.36 -8.84 7.59
N GLY A 66 8.37 -8.12 6.47
CA GLY A 66 7.28 -8.17 5.49
C GLY A 66 5.93 -7.69 6.04
N GLY A 67 4.87 -8.47 5.83
CA GLY A 67 3.53 -8.15 6.31
C GLY A 67 3.46 -7.93 7.82
N ALA A 68 4.20 -8.73 8.60
CA ALA A 68 4.27 -8.61 10.06
C ALA A 68 4.93 -7.29 10.53
N ALA A 69 5.70 -6.64 9.66
CA ALA A 69 6.29 -5.32 9.91
C ALA A 69 5.51 -4.18 9.25
N ALA A 70 4.25 -4.39 8.86
CA ALA A 70 3.41 -3.40 8.16
C ALA A 70 3.99 -2.87 6.84
N MET A 71 4.76 -3.71 6.12
CA MET A 71 5.49 -3.30 4.91
C MET A 71 4.66 -3.36 3.62
N VAL A 72 3.41 -3.82 3.69
CA VAL A 72 2.48 -3.82 2.55
C VAL A 72 2.24 -2.38 2.10
N HIS A 73 2.37 -2.13 0.80
CA HIS A 73 2.21 -0.79 0.24
C HIS A 73 0.75 -0.31 0.38
N PRO A 74 0.46 0.77 1.12
CA PRO A 74 -0.92 1.14 1.43
C PRO A 74 -1.77 1.53 0.21
N ALA A 75 -1.16 1.94 -0.89
CA ALA A 75 -1.92 2.34 -2.09
C ALA A 75 -2.10 1.22 -3.13
N SER A 76 -1.29 0.15 -3.09
CA SER A 76 -1.30 -0.90 -4.13
C SER A 76 -1.43 -2.32 -3.61
N GLY A 77 -1.22 -2.56 -2.32
CA GLY A 77 -1.20 -3.91 -1.75
C GLY A 77 0.08 -4.70 -2.02
N TYR A 78 1.04 -4.14 -2.77
CA TYR A 78 2.29 -4.83 -3.11
C TYR A 78 3.28 -4.92 -1.94
N LEU A 79 4.02 -6.04 -1.90
CA LEU A 79 4.96 -6.36 -0.82
C LEU A 79 6.29 -6.96 -1.29
N VAL A 80 6.26 -7.95 -2.19
CA VAL A 80 7.42 -8.81 -2.50
C VAL A 80 8.66 -8.01 -2.89
N ALA A 81 8.54 -7.10 -3.86
CA ALA A 81 9.68 -6.31 -4.31
C ALA A 81 10.23 -5.37 -3.23
N SER A 82 9.39 -4.85 -2.33
CA SER A 82 9.85 -3.97 -1.24
C SER A 82 10.57 -4.77 -0.15
N VAL A 83 10.11 -5.99 0.13
CA VAL A 83 10.78 -6.95 1.02
C VAL A 83 12.17 -7.31 0.50
N LEU A 84 12.27 -7.70 -0.78
CA LEU A 84 13.57 -8.08 -1.38
C LEU A 84 14.57 -6.94 -1.35
N ARG A 85 14.15 -5.70 -1.62
CA ARG A 85 15.04 -4.53 -1.54
C ARG A 85 15.49 -4.19 -0.12
N ARG A 86 14.65 -4.45 0.88
CA ARG A 86 14.89 -4.06 2.29
C ARG A 86 15.61 -5.14 3.09
N ALA A 87 15.61 -6.39 2.63
CA ALA A 87 16.25 -7.50 3.34
C ALA A 87 17.76 -7.27 3.57
N PRO A 88 18.56 -6.80 2.59
CA PRO A 88 19.99 -6.56 2.81
C PRO A 88 20.26 -5.45 3.83
N GLU A 89 19.54 -4.32 3.73
CA GLU A 89 19.64 -3.19 4.68
C GLU A 89 19.33 -3.65 6.12
N LEU A 90 18.28 -4.46 6.29
CA LEU A 90 17.93 -5.04 7.59
C LEU A 90 19.03 -5.98 8.10
N ALA A 91 19.49 -6.92 7.26
CA ALA A 91 20.50 -7.90 7.64
C ALA A 91 21.82 -7.21 8.06
N GLU A 92 22.24 -6.19 7.33
CA GLU A 92 23.44 -5.41 7.65
C GLU A 92 23.27 -4.64 8.97
N ALA A 93 22.12 -4.01 9.21
CA ALA A 93 21.85 -3.29 10.45
C ALA A 93 21.88 -4.22 11.67
N VAL A 94 21.30 -5.41 11.55
CA VAL A 94 21.33 -6.45 12.59
C VAL A 94 22.75 -6.96 12.80
N SER A 95 23.45 -7.35 11.73
CA SER A 95 24.82 -7.88 11.81
C SER A 95 25.77 -6.88 12.47
N ARG A 96 25.68 -5.59 12.11
CA ARG A 96 26.50 -4.53 12.70
C ARG A 96 26.20 -4.38 14.19
N ALA A 97 24.92 -4.30 14.57
CA ALA A 97 24.53 -4.12 15.96
C ALA A 97 24.95 -5.29 16.87
N LEU A 98 25.01 -6.51 16.33
CA LEU A 98 25.49 -7.71 17.03
C LEU A 98 27.02 -7.79 17.11
N GLY A 99 27.75 -7.12 16.22
CA GLY A 99 29.21 -7.08 16.21
C GLY A 99 29.84 -6.03 17.14
N GLU A 100 29.04 -5.16 17.75
CA GLU A 100 29.52 -4.13 18.68
C GLU A 100 29.96 -4.74 20.03
N PRO A 101 31.00 -4.20 20.71
CA PRO A 101 31.49 -4.73 21.99
C PRO A 101 30.43 -4.81 23.11
N ASN A 102 29.42 -3.93 23.02
CA ASN A 102 28.29 -3.85 23.96
C ASN A 102 26.98 -4.29 23.28
N ALA A 103 27.04 -5.30 22.41
CA ALA A 103 25.87 -5.85 21.73
C ALA A 103 24.83 -6.36 22.74
N SER A 104 23.56 -6.11 22.43
CA SER A 104 22.43 -6.70 23.15
C SER A 104 21.28 -6.98 22.18
N PRO A 105 20.39 -7.93 22.48
CA PRO A 105 19.20 -8.18 21.68
C PRO A 105 18.35 -6.92 21.47
N GLU A 106 18.23 -6.06 22.49
CA GLU A 106 17.49 -4.80 22.44
C GLU A 106 18.12 -3.80 21.46
N ARG A 107 19.45 -3.69 21.46
CA ARG A 107 20.18 -2.82 20.51
C ARG A 107 20.04 -3.32 19.08
N ALA A 108 20.13 -4.63 18.87
CA ALA A 108 19.92 -5.24 17.56
C ALA A 108 18.49 -5.02 17.06
N ALA A 109 17.48 -5.21 17.91
CA ALA A 109 16.08 -4.93 17.57
C ALA A 109 15.84 -3.46 17.26
N CYS A 110 16.41 -2.53 18.03
CA CYS A 110 16.31 -1.11 17.76
C CYS A 110 16.95 -0.72 16.41
N ALA A 111 18.13 -1.27 16.10
CA ALA A 111 18.80 -1.06 14.82
C ALA A 111 17.95 -1.60 13.65
N ALA A 112 17.39 -2.79 13.81
CA ALA A 112 16.52 -3.43 12.83
C ALA A 112 15.25 -2.60 12.55
N TRP A 113 14.54 -2.15 13.60
CA TRP A 113 13.36 -1.32 13.43
C TRP A 113 13.67 0.03 12.80
N ARG A 114 14.82 0.65 13.12
CA ARG A 114 15.27 1.89 12.47
C ARG A 114 15.61 1.70 11.00
N ALA A 115 16.22 0.57 10.64
CA ALA A 115 16.48 0.22 9.23
C ALA A 115 15.16 -0.04 8.47
N LEU A 116 14.18 -0.68 9.10
CA LEU A 116 12.87 -0.94 8.48
C LEU A 116 11.97 0.29 8.42
N TRP A 117 11.96 1.15 9.43
CA TRP A 117 11.07 2.29 9.50
C TRP A 117 11.82 3.57 9.85
N PRO A 118 12.75 4.02 8.97
CA PRO A 118 13.34 5.35 9.14
C PRO A 118 12.24 6.41 9.04
N LYS A 119 12.45 7.56 9.68
CA LYS A 119 11.44 8.65 9.75
C LYS A 119 10.84 9.01 8.39
N GLU A 120 11.67 9.03 7.34
CA GLU A 120 11.20 9.33 5.99
C GLU A 120 10.21 8.27 5.47
N ARG A 121 10.46 6.98 5.71
CA ARG A 121 9.57 5.89 5.26
C ARG A 121 8.26 5.90 6.05
N VAL A 122 8.29 6.29 7.33
CA VAL A 122 7.09 6.52 8.14
C VAL A 122 6.24 7.65 7.55
N ARG A 123 6.84 8.79 7.20
CA ARG A 123 6.16 9.93 6.56
C ARG A 123 5.56 9.56 5.20
N ALA A 124 6.34 8.89 4.36
CA ALA A 124 5.88 8.37 3.07
C ALA A 124 4.66 7.46 3.25
N ARG A 125 4.71 6.54 4.22
CA ARG A 125 3.58 5.66 4.55
C ARG A 125 2.32 6.42 4.97
N GLN A 126 2.47 7.44 5.80
CA GLN A 126 1.35 8.29 6.24
C GLN A 126 0.70 9.02 5.05
N LEU A 127 1.50 9.50 4.08
CA LEU A 127 0.98 10.08 2.84
C LEU A 127 0.17 9.07 2.01
N TYR A 128 0.68 7.83 1.88
CA TYR A 128 -0.06 6.77 1.17
C TYR A 128 -1.38 6.43 1.87
N LEU A 129 -1.39 6.33 3.21
CA LEU A 129 -2.61 6.11 3.98
C LEU A 129 -3.60 7.26 3.82
N PHE A 130 -3.12 8.51 3.86
CA PHE A 130 -3.95 9.68 3.59
C PHE A 130 -4.57 9.64 2.19
N GLY A 131 -3.77 9.31 1.17
CA GLY A 131 -4.28 9.14 -0.20
C GLY A 131 -5.33 8.03 -0.30
N LEU A 132 -5.11 6.91 0.39
CA LEU A 132 -6.05 5.79 0.44
C LEU A 132 -7.38 6.20 1.09
N GLU A 133 -7.35 6.84 2.25
CA GLU A 133 -8.57 7.31 2.93
C GLU A 133 -9.35 8.28 2.06
N ALA A 134 -8.67 9.19 1.35
CA ALA A 134 -9.32 10.10 0.43
C ALA A 134 -9.99 9.36 -0.75
N LEU A 135 -9.31 8.34 -1.30
CA LEU A 135 -9.85 7.52 -2.39
C LEU A 135 -11.10 6.74 -1.98
N LEU A 136 -11.14 6.24 -0.74
CA LEU A 136 -12.29 5.48 -0.22
C LEU A 136 -13.57 6.31 -0.08
N THR A 137 -13.48 7.64 -0.20
CA THR A 137 -14.67 8.53 -0.21
C THR A 137 -15.32 8.68 -1.58
N LEU A 138 -14.68 8.19 -2.65
CA LEU A 138 -15.16 8.34 -4.01
C LEU A 138 -16.16 7.24 -4.38
N ASP A 139 -17.21 7.62 -5.11
CA ASP A 139 -18.06 6.65 -5.80
C ASP A 139 -17.35 6.06 -7.05
N SER A 140 -17.98 5.08 -7.69
CA SER A 140 -17.41 4.38 -8.84
C SER A 140 -17.01 5.31 -9.99
N ALA A 141 -17.85 6.29 -10.32
CA ALA A 141 -17.58 7.22 -11.43
C ALA A 141 -16.38 8.13 -11.11
N ARG A 142 -16.36 8.70 -9.91
CA ARG A 142 -15.25 9.56 -9.46
C ARG A 142 -13.95 8.77 -9.28
N THR A 143 -14.04 7.50 -8.90
CA THR A 143 -12.88 6.60 -8.82
C THR A 143 -12.25 6.38 -10.20
N GLN A 144 -13.07 6.13 -11.22
CA GLN A 144 -12.60 6.00 -12.61
C GLN A 144 -11.95 7.30 -13.11
N ASP A 145 -12.57 8.45 -12.83
CA ASP A 145 -12.01 9.76 -13.18
C ASP A 145 -10.67 10.03 -12.48
N PHE A 146 -10.56 9.67 -11.20
CA PHE A 146 -9.32 9.79 -10.43
C PHE A 146 -8.21 8.96 -11.07
N PHE A 147 -8.43 7.66 -11.31
CA PHE A 147 -7.41 6.80 -11.89
C PHE A 147 -7.06 7.22 -13.32
N SER A 148 -8.04 7.69 -14.09
CA SER A 148 -7.79 8.28 -15.40
C SER A 148 -6.86 9.50 -15.31
N ALA A 149 -7.05 10.38 -14.32
CA ALA A 149 -6.15 11.51 -14.10
C ALA A 149 -4.76 11.08 -13.59
N PHE A 150 -4.69 10.06 -12.73
CA PHE A 150 -3.46 9.52 -12.18
C PHE A 150 -2.58 8.85 -13.27
N PHE A 151 -3.16 7.99 -14.10
CA PHE A 151 -2.42 7.28 -15.15
C PHE A 151 -2.10 8.14 -16.38
N ARG A 152 -2.70 9.33 -16.50
CA ARG A 152 -2.28 10.37 -17.48
C ARG A 152 -1.00 11.11 -17.08
N LEU A 153 -0.49 10.90 -15.87
CA LEU A 153 0.85 11.38 -15.50
C LEU A 153 1.94 10.62 -16.27
N SER A 154 3.17 11.14 -16.26
CA SER A 154 4.28 10.42 -16.87
C SER A 154 4.47 9.04 -16.21
N PRO A 155 4.90 8.01 -16.96
CA PRO A 155 5.20 6.69 -16.42
C PRO A 155 6.08 6.74 -15.17
N TYR A 156 7.11 7.59 -15.19
CA TYR A 156 8.00 7.79 -14.05
C TYR A 156 7.27 8.20 -12.76
N ALA A 157 6.27 9.08 -12.85
CA ALA A 157 5.55 9.58 -11.69
C ALA A 157 4.66 8.49 -11.06
N TRP A 158 3.79 7.86 -11.86
CA TRP A 158 2.87 6.87 -11.31
C TRP A 158 3.57 5.55 -10.97
N GLN A 159 4.60 5.13 -11.73
CA GLN A 159 5.38 3.94 -11.40
C GLN A 159 6.17 4.14 -10.11
N GLY A 160 6.84 5.28 -9.95
CA GLY A 160 7.57 5.60 -8.74
C GLY A 160 6.65 5.68 -7.51
N TYR A 161 5.40 6.13 -7.69
CA TYR A 161 4.41 6.14 -6.63
C TYR A 161 3.97 4.71 -6.23
N LEU A 162 3.69 3.84 -7.20
CA LEU A 162 3.17 2.48 -6.95
C LEU A 162 4.26 1.46 -6.58
N SER A 163 5.52 1.71 -6.93
CA SER A 163 6.65 0.82 -6.62
C SER A 163 7.09 0.88 -5.15
N GLY A 164 6.65 1.90 -4.41
CA GLY A 164 7.10 2.19 -3.04
C GLY A 164 8.57 2.60 -2.95
N THR A 165 9.18 3.07 -4.05
CA THR A 165 10.58 3.55 -4.08
C THR A 165 10.69 5.07 -4.03
N SER A 166 9.56 5.78 -4.14
CA SER A 166 9.52 7.24 -4.09
C SER A 166 9.73 7.77 -2.67
N GLY A 167 10.63 8.75 -2.52
CA GLY A 167 10.74 9.54 -1.30
C GLY A 167 9.53 10.47 -1.10
N THR A 168 9.42 11.06 0.08
CA THR A 168 8.25 11.87 0.51
C THR A 168 7.92 12.98 -0.48
N ALA A 169 8.92 13.71 -0.97
CA ALA A 169 8.74 14.81 -1.92
C ALA A 169 8.15 14.33 -3.27
N SER A 170 8.55 13.15 -3.74
CA SER A 170 8.04 12.57 -5.00
C SER A 170 6.58 12.13 -4.87
N ILE A 171 6.22 11.56 -3.72
CA ILE A 171 4.84 11.21 -3.38
C ILE A 171 3.96 12.46 -3.41
N VAL A 172 4.36 13.52 -2.69
CA VAL A 172 3.61 14.79 -2.66
C VAL A 172 3.48 15.39 -4.06
N ARG A 173 4.57 15.43 -4.85
CA ARG A 173 4.51 15.92 -6.24
C ARG A 173 3.53 15.13 -7.09
N THR A 174 3.52 13.81 -6.97
CA THR A 174 2.60 12.95 -7.73
C THR A 174 1.15 13.21 -7.31
N MET A 175 0.87 13.24 -6.00
CA MET A 175 -0.47 13.54 -5.48
C MET A 175 -0.98 14.91 -5.93
N THR A 176 -0.12 15.94 -5.87
CA THR A 176 -0.44 17.29 -6.34
C THR A 176 -0.70 17.31 -7.84
N ALA A 177 0.14 16.65 -8.64
CA ALA A 177 -0.02 16.59 -10.09
C ALA A 177 -1.31 15.84 -10.50
N THR A 178 -1.66 14.76 -9.80
CA THR A 178 -2.95 14.07 -9.96
C THR A 178 -4.10 14.98 -9.60
N PHE A 179 -4.05 15.65 -8.44
CA PHE A 179 -5.09 16.56 -8.00
C PHE A 179 -5.32 17.69 -9.01
N GLN A 180 -4.26 18.31 -9.54
CA GLN A 180 -4.37 19.39 -10.54
C GLN A 180 -5.08 18.94 -11.82
N ARG A 181 -4.85 17.70 -12.27
CA ARG A 181 -5.46 17.11 -13.47
C ARG A 181 -6.85 16.52 -13.24
N ALA A 182 -7.24 16.27 -12.00
CA ALA A 182 -8.51 15.65 -11.67
C ALA A 182 -9.70 16.58 -12.04
N PRO A 183 -10.85 16.02 -12.47
CA PRO A 183 -12.07 16.78 -12.67
C PRO A 183 -12.55 17.49 -11.38
N ARG A 184 -13.37 18.54 -11.53
CA ARG A 184 -13.86 19.35 -10.39
C ARG A 184 -14.57 18.51 -9.32
N GLY A 185 -15.36 17.51 -9.73
CA GLY A 185 -16.07 16.62 -8.82
C GLY A 185 -15.13 15.77 -7.95
N VAL A 186 -14.04 15.26 -8.55
CA VAL A 186 -13.00 14.53 -7.82
C VAL A 186 -12.27 15.48 -6.86
N LYS A 187 -11.86 16.66 -7.33
CA LYS A 187 -11.19 17.69 -6.49
C LYS A 187 -12.02 18.04 -5.25
N ALA A 188 -13.31 18.31 -5.43
CA ALA A 188 -14.21 18.64 -4.32
C ALA A 188 -14.30 17.51 -3.29
N SER A 189 -14.35 16.26 -3.75
CA SER A 189 -14.40 15.08 -2.89
C SER A 189 -13.09 14.90 -2.12
N LEU A 190 -11.94 15.05 -2.79
CA LEU A 190 -10.62 14.98 -2.15
C LEU A 190 -10.40 16.10 -1.12
N ILE A 191 -10.83 17.33 -1.40
CA ILE A 191 -10.77 18.45 -0.44
C ILE A 191 -11.63 18.12 0.79
N ARG A 192 -12.85 17.63 0.58
CA ARG A 192 -13.75 17.24 1.68
C ARG A 192 -13.12 16.14 2.54
N ALA A 193 -12.50 15.15 1.91
CA ALA A 193 -11.80 14.08 2.62
C ALA A 193 -10.60 14.63 3.42
N ALA A 194 -9.83 15.56 2.86
CA ALA A 194 -8.69 16.18 3.54
C ALA A 194 -9.09 17.01 4.77
N LEU A 195 -10.25 17.67 4.72
CA LEU A 195 -10.81 18.47 5.80
C LEU A 195 -11.56 17.63 6.86
N SER A 196 -11.78 16.35 6.61
CA SER A 196 -12.38 15.45 7.60
C SER A 196 -11.47 15.26 8.82
N THR A 197 -12.04 14.88 9.97
CA THR A 197 -11.31 14.65 11.21
C THR A 197 -10.13 13.68 11.01
N GLN A 198 -10.32 12.60 10.25
CA GLN A 198 -9.27 11.64 9.90
C GLN A 198 -8.18 12.26 9.02
N GLY A 199 -8.57 13.07 8.03
CA GLY A 199 -7.63 13.81 7.18
C GLY A 199 -6.75 14.78 7.98
N VAL A 200 -7.35 15.53 8.91
CA VAL A 200 -6.63 16.47 9.79
C VAL A 200 -5.66 15.75 10.72
N HIS A 201 -6.04 14.61 11.30
CA HIS A 201 -5.15 13.80 12.13
C HIS A 201 -3.94 13.29 11.33
N LEU A 202 -4.16 12.73 10.14
CA LEU A 202 -3.08 12.24 9.28
C LEU A 202 -2.14 13.38 8.84
N LEU A 203 -2.68 14.54 8.47
CA LEU A 203 -1.87 15.71 8.10
C LEU A 203 -0.99 16.22 9.26
N ARG A 204 -1.47 16.14 10.51
CA ARG A 204 -0.68 16.51 11.70
C ARG A 204 0.49 15.55 11.92
N THR A 205 0.35 14.28 11.56
CA THR A 205 1.43 13.28 11.70
C THR A 205 2.57 13.43 10.70
N LEU A 206 2.37 14.24 9.65
CA LEU A 206 3.39 14.53 8.64
C LEU A 206 4.37 15.65 9.06
N ARG A 207 4.12 16.35 10.17
CA ARG A 207 5.01 17.40 10.73
C ARG A 207 6.25 16.80 11.38
#